data_AF-A0A959ILH0-F1
#
_entry.id   AF-A0A959ILH0-F1
#
_cell.length_a   1.000
_cell.length_b   1.000
_cell.length_c   1.000
_cell.angle_alpha   90.00
_cell.angle_beta   90.00
_cell.angle_gamma   90.00
#
_symmetry.space_group_name_H-M   'P 1'
#
loop_
_entity.id
_entity.type
_entity.pdbx_description
1 polymer ?
#
loop_
_entity_poly.entity_id
_entity_poly.type
_entity_poly.pdbx_seq_one_letter_code
_entity_poly.pdbx_strand_id
1 'polypeptide(L)'
;MTNRIFPLIRMGLLATVLLLGALSLAGQDDLLSLLGEEEPVTEYATASFKTNRVINLHSLESTAGGVLDFKISHRFGMLNQGAYDLFGLDNASMRFGFDYGITDQLTVGLGRSSYQKTYDGFLKYKFLRQSTGKRVMPVTAALLATSALQTTRWANPDRENYFSSRLYYSFQLILGRKFGDAFTLQVSPTLVHRNLVRTGTESNDVWAGAFAGRIRLSRRVAINAEYIYVLPDQLAPGYRNSL
;
A
#
# COMPACT_ATOMS: atom_id res chain seq x y z
N MET A 1 -34.81 70.27 -24.94
CA MET A 1 -34.62 69.04 -25.76
C MET A 1 -33.12 68.87 -25.87
N THR A 2 -32.45 68.07 -25.06
CA THR A 2 -32.13 66.65 -25.29
C THR A 2 -31.27 66.23 -24.09
N ASN A 3 -31.51 65.06 -23.47
CA ASN A 3 -30.55 64.28 -22.63
C ASN A 3 -31.22 63.32 -21.63
N ARG A 4 -32.56 63.22 -21.56
CA ARG A 4 -33.22 62.24 -20.70
C ARG A 4 -33.45 60.85 -21.33
N ILE A 5 -33.08 60.65 -22.60
CA ILE A 5 -33.38 59.41 -23.35
C ILE A 5 -32.29 58.32 -23.15
N PHE A 6 -31.03 58.70 -22.98
CA PHE A 6 -29.90 57.76 -22.84
C PHE A 6 -29.94 56.83 -21.61
N PRO A 7 -30.35 57.26 -20.39
CA PRO A 7 -30.36 56.37 -19.23
C PRO A 7 -31.49 55.31 -19.29
N LEU A 8 -32.63 55.64 -19.91
CA LEU A 8 -33.76 54.73 -20.09
C LEU A 8 -33.42 53.55 -21.02
N ILE A 9 -32.65 53.79 -22.08
CA ILE A 9 -32.22 52.74 -23.02
C ILE A 9 -31.21 51.78 -22.35
N ARG A 10 -30.29 52.30 -21.53
CA ARG A 10 -29.33 51.47 -20.78
C ARG A 10 -30.00 50.61 -19.70
N MET A 11 -31.00 51.14 -19.02
CA MET A 11 -31.75 50.41 -18.00
C MET A 11 -32.65 49.34 -18.63
N GLY A 12 -33.25 49.63 -19.79
CA GLY A 12 -33.99 48.66 -20.59
C GLY A 12 -33.11 47.52 -21.10
N LEU A 13 -31.92 47.82 -21.65
CA LEU A 13 -30.99 46.80 -22.13
C LEU A 13 -30.49 45.87 -21.01
N LEU A 14 -30.21 46.43 -19.82
CA LEU A 14 -29.80 45.66 -18.65
C LEU A 14 -30.93 44.76 -18.13
N ALA A 15 -32.17 45.27 -18.12
CA ALA A 15 -33.35 44.49 -17.75
C ALA A 15 -33.62 43.34 -18.74
N THR A 16 -33.45 43.57 -20.04
CA THR A 16 -33.61 42.53 -21.08
C THR A 16 -32.52 41.45 -20.98
N VAL A 17 -31.26 41.82 -20.69
CA VAL A 17 -30.17 40.87 -20.48
C VAL A 17 -30.38 40.04 -19.20
N LEU A 18 -30.88 40.64 -18.12
CA LEU A 18 -31.26 39.92 -16.89
C LEU A 18 -32.44 38.97 -17.10
N LEU A 19 -33.43 39.35 -17.90
CA LEU A 19 -34.57 38.49 -18.25
C LEU A 19 -34.15 37.27 -19.11
N LEU A 20 -33.23 37.48 -20.06
CA LEU A 20 -32.70 36.41 -20.92
C LEU A 20 -31.82 35.41 -20.13
N GLY A 21 -31.07 35.88 -19.13
CA GLY A 21 -30.31 35.01 -18.22
C GLY A 21 -31.21 34.14 -17.32
N ALA A 22 -32.34 34.68 -16.84
CA ALA A 22 -33.29 33.94 -16.01
C ALA A 22 -34.01 32.81 -16.77
N LEU A 23 -34.28 32.99 -18.06
CA LEU A 23 -34.85 31.95 -18.93
C LEU A 23 -33.88 30.81 -19.26
N SER A 24 -32.57 31.06 -19.14
CA SER A 24 -31.51 30.06 -19.37
C SER A 24 -31.35 29.10 -18.17
N LEU A 25 -31.64 29.59 -16.95
CA LEU A 25 -31.56 28.82 -15.72
C LEU A 25 -32.75 27.86 -15.55
N ALA A 26 -33.94 28.25 -16.03
CA ALA A 26 -35.15 27.45 -15.86
C ALA A 26 -35.23 26.19 -16.76
N GLY A 27 -34.41 26.08 -17.80
CA GLY A 27 -34.37 24.94 -18.72
C GLY A 27 -33.21 23.96 -18.50
N GLN A 28 -32.22 24.29 -17.65
CA GLN A 28 -31.08 23.42 -17.38
C GLN A 28 -31.46 22.21 -16.51
N ASP A 29 -32.35 22.41 -15.54
CA ASP A 29 -32.81 21.32 -14.66
C ASP A 29 -33.60 20.25 -15.42
N ASP A 30 -34.39 20.65 -16.42
CA ASP A 30 -35.18 19.76 -17.28
C ASP A 30 -34.28 18.93 -18.21
N LEU A 31 -33.24 19.55 -18.79
CA LEU A 31 -32.25 18.85 -19.62
C LEU A 31 -31.39 17.86 -18.83
N LEU A 32 -31.07 18.17 -17.56
CA LEU A 32 -30.38 17.25 -16.64
C LEU A 32 -31.28 16.08 -16.23
N SER A 33 -32.58 16.32 -16.06
CA SER A 33 -33.55 15.29 -15.69
C SER A 33 -33.77 14.24 -16.80
N LEU A 34 -33.49 14.60 -18.05
CA LEU A 34 -33.50 13.70 -19.22
C LEU A 34 -32.31 12.72 -19.26
N LEU A 35 -31.28 12.90 -18.43
CA LEU A 35 -30.12 11.99 -18.39
C LEU A 35 -30.39 10.69 -17.63
N GLY A 36 -31.58 10.53 -17.03
CA GLY A 36 -31.93 9.35 -16.21
C GLY A 36 -31.14 9.31 -14.89
N GLU A 37 -31.62 8.53 -13.92
CA GLU A 37 -30.80 8.22 -12.75
C GLU A 37 -29.63 7.33 -13.19
N GLU A 38 -28.39 7.76 -12.95
CA GLU A 38 -27.22 6.92 -13.22
C GLU A 38 -27.34 5.64 -12.39
N GLU A 39 -27.43 4.49 -13.08
CA GLU A 39 -27.39 3.18 -12.44
C GLU A 39 -26.16 3.11 -11.52
N PRO A 40 -26.34 2.72 -10.24
CA PRO A 40 -25.23 2.72 -9.30
C PRO A 40 -24.13 1.80 -9.85
N VAL A 41 -22.91 2.33 -9.97
CA VAL A 41 -21.71 1.59 -10.34
C VAL A 41 -20.96 1.16 -9.08
N THR A 42 -20.14 0.10 -9.18
CA THR A 42 -19.26 -0.27 -8.06
C THR A 42 -18.00 0.58 -8.13
N GLU A 43 -17.79 1.43 -7.12
CA GLU A 43 -16.59 2.23 -6.99
C GLU A 43 -15.64 1.59 -5.99
N TYR A 44 -14.45 1.18 -6.44
CA TYR A 44 -13.46 0.59 -5.54
C TYR A 44 -12.62 1.67 -4.87
N ALA A 45 -12.33 1.49 -3.58
CA ALA A 45 -11.36 2.33 -2.89
C ALA A 45 -9.97 2.15 -3.53
N THR A 46 -9.36 3.27 -3.89
CA THR A 46 -8.01 3.32 -4.45
C THR A 46 -7.12 4.24 -3.62
N ALA A 47 -5.81 4.07 -3.79
CA ALA A 47 -4.78 4.87 -3.15
C ALA A 47 -4.91 4.89 -1.61
N SER A 48 -5.26 3.74 -1.01
CA SER A 48 -5.21 3.51 0.43
C SER A 48 -3.77 3.69 0.91
N PHE A 49 -2.84 3.09 0.16
CA PHE A 49 -1.41 3.41 0.17
C PHE A 49 -0.96 3.86 -1.23
N LYS A 50 0.24 4.45 -1.35
CA LYS A 50 0.74 4.94 -2.65
C LYS A 50 1.39 3.86 -3.51
N THR A 51 1.78 2.75 -2.92
CA THR A 51 2.38 1.60 -3.59
C THR A 51 1.97 0.32 -2.84
N ASN A 52 2.36 -0.84 -3.36
CA ASN A 52 2.07 -2.15 -2.79
C ASN A 52 2.90 -2.50 -1.52
N ARG A 53 3.65 -1.51 -1.00
CA ARG A 53 4.41 -1.51 0.26
C ARG A 53 4.02 -0.33 1.14
N VAL A 54 4.13 -0.50 2.45
CA VAL A 54 4.04 0.60 3.44
C VAL A 54 5.44 1.17 3.70
N ILE A 55 6.26 0.45 4.47
CA ILE A 55 7.70 0.65 4.55
C ILE A 55 8.38 -0.70 4.25
N ASN A 56 8.22 -1.70 5.12
CA ASN A 56 8.63 -3.09 4.89
C ASN A 56 7.42 -4.00 4.60
N LEU A 57 6.26 -3.69 5.20
CA LEU A 57 5.04 -4.48 5.02
C LEU A 57 4.50 -4.38 3.60
N HIS A 58 3.88 -5.45 3.10
CA HIS A 58 2.98 -5.34 1.96
C HIS A 58 1.76 -4.52 2.36
N SER A 59 1.33 -3.63 1.46
CA SER A 59 0.13 -2.82 1.68
C SER A 59 -1.12 -3.49 1.10
N LEU A 60 -2.28 -2.88 1.38
CA LEU A 60 -3.57 -3.18 0.75
C LEU A 60 -3.56 -3.05 -0.78
N GLU A 61 -2.60 -2.34 -1.37
CA GLU A 61 -2.56 -2.09 -2.81
C GLU A 61 -1.89 -3.22 -3.57
N SER A 62 -2.42 -3.59 -4.73
CA SER A 62 -1.83 -4.59 -5.63
C SER A 62 -1.21 -3.88 -6.84
N THR A 63 -0.27 -4.53 -7.52
CA THR A 63 0.16 -4.06 -8.83
C THR A 63 -1.00 -4.24 -9.81
N ALA A 64 -1.31 -3.23 -10.62
CA ALA A 64 -2.43 -3.28 -11.57
C ALA A 64 -2.26 -4.41 -12.60
N GLY A 65 -3.37 -4.94 -13.11
CA GLY A 65 -3.35 -6.00 -14.12
C GLY A 65 -2.53 -5.62 -15.35
N GLY A 66 -1.63 -6.51 -15.78
CA GLY A 66 -0.73 -6.30 -16.91
C GLY A 66 0.47 -5.40 -16.64
N VAL A 67 0.59 -4.82 -15.43
CA VAL A 67 1.69 -3.91 -15.09
C VAL A 67 2.84 -4.65 -14.40
N LEU A 68 4.06 -4.37 -14.85
CA LEU A 68 5.30 -4.75 -14.19
C LEU A 68 5.85 -3.55 -13.41
N ASP A 69 6.00 -3.70 -12.10
CA ASP A 69 6.57 -2.71 -11.20
C ASP A 69 7.97 -3.16 -10.76
N PHE A 70 9.00 -2.49 -11.31
CA PHE A 70 10.40 -2.72 -10.95
C PHE A 70 10.81 -1.78 -9.81
N LYS A 71 11.29 -2.37 -8.71
CA LYS A 71 11.65 -1.65 -7.48
C LYS A 71 13.10 -1.87 -7.12
N ILE A 72 13.79 -0.77 -6.79
CA ILE A 72 15.10 -0.78 -6.15
C ILE A 72 14.92 -0.17 -4.76
N SER A 73 15.18 -0.94 -3.72
CA SER A 73 15.04 -0.52 -2.34
C SER A 73 16.39 -0.51 -1.64
N HIS A 74 16.69 0.58 -0.94
CA HIS A 74 17.85 0.67 -0.05
C HIS A 74 17.34 0.71 1.39
N ARG A 75 17.92 -0.12 2.24
CA ARG A 75 17.68 -0.10 3.67
C ARG A 75 18.99 0.21 4.38
N PHE A 76 19.06 1.40 4.94
CA PHE A 76 20.17 1.89 5.72
C PHE A 76 20.18 1.33 7.14
N GLY A 77 21.32 1.47 7.82
CA GLY A 77 21.57 1.04 9.18
C GLY A 77 20.81 1.86 10.22
N MET A 78 21.19 1.70 11.48
CA MET A 78 20.55 2.42 12.57
C MET A 78 20.98 3.89 12.59
N LEU A 79 20.03 4.81 12.77
CA LEU A 79 20.31 6.25 12.73
C LEU A 79 21.20 6.74 13.88
N ASN A 80 21.31 5.98 14.97
CA ASN A 80 22.06 6.34 16.17
C ASN A 80 23.56 6.02 16.10
N GLN A 81 24.11 5.74 14.91
CA GLN A 81 25.53 5.41 14.72
C GLN A 81 26.45 6.66 14.67
N GLY A 82 25.89 7.87 14.65
CA GLY A 82 26.65 9.12 14.71
C GLY A 82 27.35 9.49 13.39
N ALA A 83 28.06 10.62 13.39
CA ALA A 83 28.59 11.22 12.16
C ALA A 83 29.66 10.37 11.46
N TYR A 84 30.41 9.54 12.20
CA TYR A 84 31.45 8.66 11.65
C TYR A 84 30.86 7.65 10.65
N ASP A 85 29.76 6.99 11.02
CA ASP A 85 29.02 6.06 10.16
C ASP A 85 27.91 6.76 9.34
N LEU A 86 28.03 8.08 9.17
CA LEU A 86 27.05 8.94 8.48
C LEU A 86 25.61 8.70 8.96
N PHE A 87 25.39 8.61 10.27
CA PHE A 87 24.09 8.32 10.89
C PHE A 87 23.44 7.04 10.34
N GLY A 88 24.25 6.00 10.12
CA GLY A 88 23.81 4.70 9.61
C GLY A 88 23.62 4.64 8.10
N LEU A 89 23.84 5.74 7.37
CA LEU A 89 23.72 5.76 5.91
C LEU A 89 24.88 5.03 5.21
N ASP A 90 26.02 4.84 5.90
CA ASP A 90 27.18 4.14 5.33
C ASP A 90 26.96 2.62 5.24
N ASN A 91 26.07 2.06 6.07
CA ASN A 91 25.68 0.66 6.02
C ASN A 91 24.33 0.50 5.32
N ALA A 92 24.32 -0.08 4.12
CA ALA A 92 23.09 -0.29 3.36
C ALA A 92 22.96 -1.73 2.84
N SER A 93 21.73 -2.25 2.90
CA SER A 93 21.30 -3.39 2.11
C SER A 93 20.43 -2.93 0.94
N MET A 94 20.54 -3.64 -0.18
CA MET A 94 19.86 -3.31 -1.42
C MET A 94 18.96 -4.47 -1.83
N ARG A 95 17.76 -4.18 -2.32
CA ARG A 95 16.87 -5.18 -2.92
C ARG A 95 16.41 -4.73 -4.30
N PHE A 96 16.57 -5.60 -5.28
CA PHE A 96 15.89 -5.51 -6.58
C PHE A 96 14.64 -6.36 -6.54
N GLY A 97 13.50 -5.85 -7.03
CA GLY A 97 12.23 -6.56 -7.06
C GLY A 97 11.45 -6.29 -8.32
N PHE A 98 10.77 -7.32 -8.80
CA PHE A 98 9.85 -7.27 -9.92
C PHE A 98 8.49 -7.77 -9.44
N ASP A 99 7.50 -6.89 -9.43
CA ASP A 99 6.14 -7.23 -9.03
C ASP A 99 5.24 -7.11 -10.27
N TYR A 100 4.61 -8.21 -10.68
CA TYR A 100 3.73 -8.27 -11.85
C TYR A 100 2.28 -8.49 -11.42
N GLY A 101 1.39 -7.59 -11.83
CA GLY A 101 -0.04 -7.77 -11.66
C GLY A 101 -0.59 -8.70 -12.73
N ILE A 102 -0.91 -9.94 -12.36
CA ILE A 102 -1.63 -10.87 -13.26
C ILE A 102 -3.05 -10.34 -13.50
N THR A 103 -3.68 -9.85 -12.43
CA THR A 103 -4.95 -9.10 -12.46
C THR A 103 -4.88 -7.98 -11.42
N ASP A 104 -5.90 -7.11 -11.36
CA ASP A 104 -6.00 -6.10 -10.29
C ASP A 104 -6.12 -6.70 -8.87
N GLN A 105 -6.37 -8.00 -8.77
CA GLN A 105 -6.49 -8.73 -7.50
C GLN A 105 -5.32 -9.66 -7.22
N LEU A 106 -4.63 -10.15 -8.26
CA LEU A 106 -3.56 -11.13 -8.15
C LEU A 106 -2.23 -10.52 -8.60
N THR A 107 -1.30 -10.40 -7.68
CA THR A 107 0.07 -9.96 -7.95
C THR A 107 1.04 -11.07 -7.59
N VAL A 108 2.02 -11.32 -8.45
CA VAL A 108 3.18 -12.14 -8.12
C VAL A 108 4.42 -11.26 -8.14
N GLY A 109 5.46 -11.66 -7.42
CA GLY A 109 6.72 -10.95 -7.53
C GLY A 109 7.91 -11.82 -7.16
N LEU A 110 9.08 -11.37 -7.58
CA LEU A 110 10.36 -11.97 -7.25
C LEU A 110 11.39 -10.89 -6.96
N GLY A 111 12.40 -11.22 -6.17
CA GLY A 111 13.42 -10.26 -5.78
C GLY A 111 14.72 -10.88 -5.32
N ARG A 112 15.70 -10.00 -5.18
CA ARG A 112 17.05 -10.31 -4.71
C ARG A 112 17.49 -9.24 -3.74
N SER A 113 17.77 -9.62 -2.50
CA SER A 113 18.32 -8.74 -1.47
C SER A 113 19.80 -9.04 -1.18
N SER A 114 20.63 -8.00 -1.08
CA SER A 114 22.01 -8.15 -0.62
C SER A 114 22.08 -8.61 0.84
N TYR A 115 21.04 -8.32 1.64
CA TYR A 115 20.88 -8.83 3.00
C TYR A 115 20.79 -10.36 2.96
N GLN A 116 21.71 -11.03 3.67
CA GLN A 116 21.84 -12.49 3.71
C GLN A 116 21.86 -13.19 2.34
N LYS A 117 22.19 -12.44 1.28
CA LYS A 117 22.18 -12.97 -0.09
C LYS A 117 20.84 -13.69 -0.38
N THR A 118 19.71 -13.10 0.00
CA THR A 118 18.39 -13.73 -0.17
C THR A 118 17.78 -13.54 -1.56
N TYR A 119 17.25 -14.60 -2.15
CA TYR A 119 16.27 -14.54 -3.25
C TYR A 119 14.88 -14.72 -2.65
N ASP A 120 13.89 -13.96 -3.08
CA ASP A 120 12.53 -14.06 -2.57
C ASP A 120 11.50 -14.07 -3.71
N GLY A 121 10.36 -14.69 -3.46
CA GLY A 121 9.21 -14.69 -4.34
C GLY A 121 7.93 -14.61 -3.52
N PHE A 122 6.89 -13.99 -4.06
CA PHE A 122 5.60 -13.90 -3.38
C PHE A 122 4.41 -13.98 -4.34
N LEU A 123 3.27 -14.38 -3.77
CA LEU A 123 1.95 -14.27 -4.36
C LEU A 123 1.06 -13.49 -3.40
N LYS A 124 0.34 -12.50 -3.92
CA LYS A 124 -0.64 -11.70 -3.18
C LYS A 124 -1.98 -11.74 -3.90
N TYR A 125 -3.02 -12.17 -3.20
CA TYR A 125 -4.37 -12.25 -3.72
C TYR A 125 -5.35 -11.44 -2.87
N LYS A 126 -5.93 -10.41 -3.46
CA LYS A 126 -6.95 -9.54 -2.86
C LYS A 126 -8.33 -10.13 -3.08
N PHE A 127 -8.88 -10.78 -2.06
CA PHE A 127 -10.17 -11.46 -2.13
C PHE A 127 -11.35 -10.59 -1.69
N LEU A 128 -11.11 -9.52 -0.91
CA LEU A 128 -12.08 -8.46 -0.66
C LEU A 128 -11.51 -7.12 -1.10
N ARG A 129 -12.33 -6.30 -1.75
CA ARG A 129 -11.99 -4.95 -2.19
C ARG A 129 -12.99 -3.99 -1.58
N GLN A 130 -12.50 -3.01 -0.84
CA GLN A 130 -13.35 -1.97 -0.30
C GLN A 130 -14.04 -1.23 -1.46
N SER A 131 -15.36 -1.02 -1.37
CA SER A 131 -16.14 -0.38 -2.42
C SER A 131 -17.42 0.30 -1.92
N THR A 132 -17.91 1.24 -2.71
CA THR A 132 -19.17 2.00 -2.56
C THR A 132 -20.04 1.87 -3.82
N GLY A 133 -21.24 2.44 -3.79
CA GLY A 133 -22.21 2.37 -4.88
C GLY A 133 -22.91 1.01 -4.93
N LYS A 134 -22.93 0.36 -6.09
CA LYS A 134 -23.68 -0.90 -6.32
C LYS A 134 -23.32 -2.02 -5.35
N ARG A 135 -22.02 -2.15 -5.03
CA ARG A 135 -21.52 -3.13 -4.08
C ARG A 135 -20.87 -2.39 -2.94
N VAL A 136 -21.42 -2.55 -1.75
CA VAL A 136 -20.84 -1.99 -0.52
C VAL A 136 -19.96 -3.05 0.13
N MET A 137 -18.67 -2.76 0.21
CA MET A 137 -17.71 -3.58 0.93
C MET A 137 -16.87 -2.65 1.81
N PRO A 138 -16.94 -2.75 3.15
CA PRO A 138 -16.32 -1.76 4.03
C PRO A 138 -14.79 -1.88 4.15
N VAL A 139 -14.22 -3.02 3.74
CA VAL A 139 -12.81 -3.35 3.98
C VAL A 139 -12.15 -3.96 2.75
N THR A 140 -10.83 -3.84 2.68
CA THR A 140 -10.00 -4.59 1.74
C THR A 140 -9.30 -5.72 2.51
N ALA A 141 -9.25 -6.90 1.90
CA ALA A 141 -8.59 -8.07 2.46
C ALA A 141 -7.76 -8.78 1.39
N ALA A 142 -6.54 -9.18 1.73
CA ALA A 142 -5.66 -9.93 0.86
C ALA A 142 -4.88 -11.01 1.63
N LEU A 143 -4.60 -12.11 0.95
CA LEU A 143 -3.65 -13.12 1.40
C LEU A 143 -2.30 -12.88 0.72
N LEU A 144 -1.23 -12.94 1.49
CA LEU A 144 0.14 -12.93 1.00
C LEU A 144 0.81 -14.23 1.40
N ALA A 145 1.46 -14.89 0.45
CA ALA A 145 2.41 -15.96 0.69
C ALA A 145 3.75 -15.59 0.07
N THR A 146 4.83 -15.76 0.82
CA THR A 146 6.20 -15.47 0.38
C THR A 146 7.07 -16.67 0.66
N SER A 147 7.97 -16.97 -0.26
CA SER A 147 9.10 -17.88 -0.07
C SER A 147 10.39 -17.10 -0.20
N ALA A 148 11.37 -17.41 0.63
CA ALA A 148 12.69 -16.82 0.60
C ALA A 148 13.76 -17.90 0.71
N LEU A 149 14.81 -17.75 -0.08
CA LEU A 149 15.97 -18.63 -0.15
C LEU A 149 17.21 -17.84 0.24
N GLN A 150 17.79 -18.18 1.39
CA GLN A 150 19.05 -17.60 1.85
C GLN A 150 20.23 -18.29 1.15
N THR A 151 21.06 -17.55 0.40
CA THR A 151 22.19 -18.12 -0.37
C THR A 151 23.58 -17.79 0.18
N THR A 152 23.68 -17.36 1.45
CA THR A 152 24.99 -17.25 2.12
C THR A 152 25.76 -18.57 2.07
N ARG A 153 27.09 -18.51 1.97
CA ARG A 153 27.93 -19.70 2.10
C ARG A 153 27.65 -20.40 3.43
N TRP A 154 27.71 -21.73 3.44
CA TRP A 154 27.53 -22.50 4.67
C TRP A 154 28.69 -22.23 5.62
N ALA A 155 28.40 -22.09 6.92
CA ALA A 155 29.44 -21.93 7.93
C ALA A 155 30.32 -23.19 8.05
N ASN A 156 29.68 -24.37 7.99
CA ASN A 156 30.35 -25.67 7.98
C ASN A 156 30.04 -26.34 6.63
N PRO A 157 30.94 -26.26 5.63
CA PRO A 157 30.69 -26.84 4.31
C PRO A 157 30.74 -28.37 4.30
N ASP A 158 31.49 -28.97 5.24
CA ASP A 158 31.76 -30.42 5.25
C ASP A 158 30.62 -31.28 5.84
N ARG A 159 29.59 -30.65 6.41
CA ARG A 159 28.39 -31.35 6.86
C ARG A 159 27.39 -31.52 5.71
N GLU A 160 26.48 -32.47 5.86
CA GLU A 160 25.32 -32.57 4.99
C GLU A 160 24.44 -31.31 5.13
N ASN A 161 24.25 -30.62 4.01
CA ASN A 161 23.60 -29.32 3.96
C ASN A 161 22.45 -29.36 2.96
N TYR A 162 21.22 -29.46 3.46
CA TYR A 162 20.04 -29.53 2.60
C TYR A 162 19.68 -28.17 2.01
N PHE A 163 19.23 -28.16 0.76
CA PHE A 163 18.64 -26.98 0.13
C PHE A 163 17.42 -26.48 0.91
N SER A 164 16.58 -27.40 1.40
CA SER A 164 15.39 -27.09 2.18
C SER A 164 15.70 -26.30 3.45
N SER A 165 16.86 -26.52 4.07
CA SER A 165 17.31 -25.76 5.25
C SER A 165 17.53 -24.27 4.99
N ARG A 166 17.60 -23.84 3.72
CA ARG A 166 17.77 -22.44 3.32
C ARG A 166 16.45 -21.70 3.08
N LEU A 167 15.33 -22.42 3.15
CA LEU A 167 14.02 -21.89 2.81
C LEU A 167 13.32 -21.32 4.04
N TYR A 168 12.68 -20.19 3.81
CA TYR A 168 11.85 -19.48 4.75
C TYR A 168 10.53 -19.16 4.06
N TYR A 169 9.45 -19.16 4.82
CA TYR A 169 8.12 -18.81 4.32
C TYR A 169 7.49 -17.76 5.21
N SER A 170 6.68 -16.89 4.62
CA SER A 170 5.82 -16.01 5.41
C SER A 170 4.43 -15.94 4.81
N PHE A 171 3.42 -16.00 5.68
CA PHE A 171 2.02 -15.90 5.35
C PHE A 171 1.42 -14.70 6.08
N GLN A 172 0.70 -13.85 5.36
CA GLN A 172 0.01 -12.70 5.95
C GLN A 172 -1.44 -12.64 5.50
N LEU A 173 -2.32 -12.36 6.46
CA LEU A 173 -3.67 -11.90 6.18
C LEU A 173 -3.68 -10.37 6.28
N ILE A 174 -3.66 -9.67 5.15
CA ILE A 174 -3.63 -8.21 5.12
C ILE A 174 -5.07 -7.70 5.13
N LEU A 175 -5.47 -7.02 6.20
CA LEU A 175 -6.80 -6.45 6.39
C LEU A 175 -6.69 -4.95 6.60
N GLY A 176 -7.56 -4.17 5.97
CA GLY A 176 -7.53 -2.74 6.21
C GLY A 176 -8.64 -1.98 5.54
N ARG A 177 -8.68 -0.69 5.87
CA ARG A 177 -9.71 0.23 5.42
C ARG A 177 -9.12 1.61 5.20
N LYS A 178 -9.54 2.22 4.08
CA LYS A 178 -9.37 3.64 3.80
C LYS A 178 -10.57 4.40 4.38
N PHE A 179 -10.32 5.29 5.34
CA PHE A 179 -11.31 6.14 6.01
C PHE A 179 -11.31 7.53 5.35
N GLY A 180 -12.13 7.67 4.31
CA GLY A 180 -12.10 8.87 3.47
C GLY A 180 -10.72 9.07 2.83
N ASP A 181 -10.39 10.30 2.44
CA ASP A 181 -9.11 10.56 1.75
C ASP A 181 -7.94 10.86 2.66
N ALA A 182 -8.17 11.05 3.95
CA ALA A 182 -7.14 11.48 4.89
C ALA A 182 -6.40 10.31 5.55
N PHE A 183 -7.10 9.22 5.86
CA PHE A 183 -6.57 8.19 6.75
C PHE A 183 -6.79 6.78 6.21
N THR A 184 -5.79 5.92 6.36
CA THR A 184 -5.87 4.48 6.07
C THR A 184 -5.25 3.72 7.24
N LEU A 185 -5.89 2.62 7.64
CA LEU A 185 -5.35 1.69 8.62
C LEU A 185 -5.31 0.27 8.03
N GLN A 186 -4.28 -0.48 8.41
CA GLN A 186 -4.06 -1.86 8.02
C GLN A 186 -3.53 -2.65 9.23
N VAL A 187 -3.99 -3.89 9.36
CA VAL A 187 -3.44 -4.91 10.24
C VAL A 187 -3.10 -6.13 9.41
N SER A 188 -2.00 -6.79 9.73
CA SER A 188 -1.52 -7.97 9.03
C SER A 188 -1.03 -9.03 10.03
N PRO A 189 -1.92 -9.89 10.58
CA PRO A 189 -1.49 -11.11 11.25
C PRO A 189 -0.56 -11.90 10.32
N THR A 190 0.59 -12.29 10.86
CA THR A 190 1.72 -12.83 10.11
C THR A 190 2.22 -14.10 10.79
N LEU A 191 2.47 -15.12 9.99
CA LEU A 191 3.22 -16.32 10.37
C LEU A 191 4.49 -16.36 9.52
N VAL A 192 5.63 -16.55 10.17
CA VAL A 192 6.92 -16.83 9.52
C VAL A 192 7.36 -18.24 9.90
N HIS A 193 7.61 -19.07 8.89
CA HIS A 193 8.15 -20.41 9.06
C HIS A 193 9.61 -20.45 8.60
N ARG A 194 10.47 -21.05 9.43
CA ARG A 194 11.88 -21.29 9.16
C ARG A 194 12.09 -22.79 9.01
N ASN A 195 12.62 -23.26 7.89
CA ASN A 195 12.88 -24.70 7.75
C ASN A 195 14.02 -25.18 8.67
N LEU A 196 14.98 -24.31 8.97
CA LEU A 196 16.08 -24.60 9.89
C LEU A 196 16.22 -23.47 10.92
N VAL A 197 16.29 -23.86 12.19
CA VAL A 197 16.58 -22.99 13.33
C VAL A 197 18.00 -23.22 13.84
N ARG A 198 18.54 -22.27 14.60
CA ARG A 198 19.93 -22.35 15.08
C ARG A 198 20.09 -23.34 16.22
N THR A 199 19.06 -23.48 17.05
CA THR A 199 19.08 -24.29 18.27
C THR A 199 17.77 -25.10 18.36
N GLY A 200 17.82 -26.26 19.03
CA GLY A 200 16.62 -27.08 19.23
C GLY A 200 15.57 -26.46 20.15
N THR A 201 15.91 -25.38 20.85
CA THR A 201 14.99 -24.59 21.69
C THR A 201 14.23 -23.52 20.90
N GLU A 202 14.67 -23.18 19.69
CA GLU A 202 13.97 -22.22 18.84
C GLU A 202 12.82 -22.89 18.08
N SER A 203 11.63 -22.28 18.13
CA SER A 203 10.50 -22.70 17.31
C SER A 203 10.76 -22.41 15.82
N ASN A 204 10.41 -23.32 14.92
CA ASN A 204 10.43 -23.05 13.48
C ASN A 204 9.44 -21.95 13.09
N ASP A 205 8.33 -21.82 13.83
CA ASP A 205 7.26 -20.87 13.57
C ASP A 205 7.36 -19.62 14.46
N VAL A 206 7.14 -18.46 13.85
CA VAL A 206 7.08 -17.14 14.50
C VAL A 206 5.82 -16.40 14.05
N TRP A 207 4.92 -16.16 14.98
CA TRP A 207 3.71 -15.37 14.89
C TRP A 207 3.96 -13.91 15.26
N ALA A 208 3.41 -13.02 14.43
CA ALA A 208 3.45 -11.59 14.66
C ALA A 208 2.13 -10.92 14.27
N GLY A 209 1.81 -9.82 14.96
CA GLY A 209 0.79 -8.86 14.56
C GLY A 209 1.46 -7.63 13.98
N ALA A 210 1.26 -7.36 12.69
CA ALA A 210 1.76 -6.14 12.07
C ALA A 210 0.63 -5.10 11.92
N PHE A 211 0.95 -3.83 12.15
CA PHE A 211 0.06 -2.70 12.03
C PHE A 211 0.68 -1.67 11.10
N ALA A 212 -0.14 -1.05 10.26
CA ALA A 212 0.31 -0.02 9.33
C ALA A 212 -0.74 1.08 9.21
N GLY A 213 -0.29 2.33 9.22
CA GLY A 213 -1.15 3.50 9.11
C GLY A 213 -0.61 4.46 8.07
N ARG A 214 -1.51 5.18 7.40
CA ARG A 214 -1.17 6.28 6.51
C ARG A 214 -2.07 7.48 6.79
N ILE A 215 -1.45 8.64 6.94
CA ILE A 215 -2.13 9.93 7.06
C ILE A 215 -1.68 10.83 5.91
N ARG A 216 -2.62 11.27 5.07
CA ARG A 216 -2.37 12.23 3.99
C ARG A 216 -2.36 13.64 4.56
N LEU A 217 -1.21 14.32 4.47
CA LEU A 217 -1.05 15.71 4.90
C LEU A 217 -1.41 16.70 3.78
N SER A 218 -1.09 16.36 2.53
CA SER A 218 -1.40 17.18 1.36
C SER A 218 -1.65 16.29 0.13
N ARG A 219 -1.87 16.89 -1.05
CA ARG A 219 -2.03 16.12 -2.30
C ARG A 219 -0.80 15.27 -2.63
N ARG A 220 0.40 15.69 -2.19
CA ARG A 220 1.68 15.04 -2.53
C ARG A 220 2.47 14.53 -1.31
N VAL A 221 2.03 14.83 -0.09
CA VAL A 221 2.73 14.43 1.14
C VAL A 221 1.83 13.56 2.00
N ALA A 222 2.36 12.45 2.49
CA ALA A 222 1.71 11.58 3.45
C ALA A 222 2.75 11.04 4.45
N ILE A 223 2.34 10.87 5.70
CA ILE A 223 3.09 10.14 6.72
C ILE A 223 2.60 8.69 6.69
N ASN A 224 3.55 7.75 6.69
CA ASN A 224 3.27 6.33 6.87
C ASN A 224 3.96 5.85 8.13
N ALA A 225 3.31 4.99 8.88
CA ALA A 225 3.87 4.32 10.05
C ALA A 225 3.58 2.83 9.94
N GLU A 226 4.51 2.00 10.40
CA GLU A 226 4.29 0.57 10.58
C GLU A 226 4.94 0.08 11.86
N TYR A 227 4.35 -0.95 12.46
CA TYR A 227 4.87 -1.61 13.66
C TYR A 227 4.62 -3.10 13.54
N ILE A 228 5.63 -3.92 13.82
CA ILE A 228 5.53 -5.38 13.78
C ILE A 228 5.78 -5.88 15.19
N TYR A 229 4.75 -6.43 15.81
CA TYR A 229 4.81 -7.01 17.14
C TYR A 229 4.91 -8.52 17.03
N VAL A 230 6.08 -9.08 17.35
CA VAL A 230 6.24 -10.53 17.52
C VAL A 230 5.73 -10.92 18.91
N LEU A 231 4.98 -12.01 18.99
CA LEU A 231 4.44 -12.50 20.26
C LEU A 231 5.57 -12.93 21.23
N PRO A 232 5.31 -12.93 22.54
CA PRO A 232 6.29 -13.33 23.55
C PRO A 232 6.85 -14.75 23.31
N ASP A 233 8.09 -14.97 23.74
CA ASP A 233 8.78 -16.28 23.75
C ASP A 233 9.00 -16.94 22.38
N GLN A 234 8.94 -16.16 21.30
CA GLN A 234 9.16 -16.69 19.94
C GLN A 234 10.52 -16.30 19.33
N LEU A 235 11.19 -15.32 19.93
CA LEU A 235 12.45 -14.78 19.44
C LEU A 235 13.63 -15.34 20.23
N ALA A 236 14.71 -15.67 19.52
CA ALA A 236 15.96 -16.07 20.17
C ALA A 236 16.55 -14.89 20.97
N PRO A 237 17.31 -15.17 22.05
CA PRO A 237 17.99 -14.12 22.82
C PRO A 237 18.79 -13.17 21.91
N GLY A 238 18.58 -11.86 22.10
CA GLY A 238 19.20 -10.81 21.28
C GLY A 238 18.31 -10.23 20.18
N TYR A 239 17.21 -10.90 19.82
CA TYR A 239 16.16 -10.30 18.99
C TYR A 239 15.07 -9.69 19.88
N ARG A 240 14.63 -8.49 19.54
CA ARG A 240 13.58 -7.76 20.26
C ARG A 240 12.65 -7.11 19.26
N ASN A 241 11.40 -6.90 19.67
CA ASN A 241 10.50 -6.00 18.96
C ASN A 241 11.14 -4.61 18.91
N SER A 242 10.88 -3.86 17.83
CA SER A 242 11.24 -2.45 17.77
C SER A 242 10.61 -1.72 18.96
N LEU A 243 11.38 -0.82 19.59
CA LEU A 243 10.94 0.04 20.68
C LEU A 243 9.93 1.09 20.19
#